data_AF-A0A1Y4IR32-F1
#
_entry.id   AF-A0A1Y4IR32-F1
#
_cell.length_a   1.000
_cell.length_b   1.000
_cell.length_c   1.000
_cell.angle_alpha   90.00
_cell.angle_beta   90.00
_cell.angle_gamma   90.00
#
_symmetry.space_group_name_H-M   'P 1'
#
loop_
_entity.id
_entity.type
_entity.pdbx_description
1 polymer ?
#
loop_
_entity_poly.entity_id
_entity_poly.type
_entity_poly.pdbx_seq_one_letter_code
_entity_poly.pdbx_strand_id
1 'polypeptide(L)'
;MRQKVNLYNVLDLEGKVLHENVSAREIAERTGQSQSFVLRAVQRGNILSKKYRVELAQERIPDGNDLAKQKLLEEWDEIRTPFLRVIWVKEMGKGVKCLK
;
A
#
# COMPACT_ATOMS: atom_id res chain seq x y z
N MET A 1 -20.33 -14.79 -2.62
CA MET A 1 -19.84 -13.68 -3.48
C MET A 1 -18.72 -12.96 -2.74
N ARG A 2 -17.54 -12.83 -3.34
CA ARG A 2 -16.45 -12.01 -2.76
C ARG A 2 -16.82 -10.53 -2.93
N GLN A 3 -16.88 -9.76 -1.84
CA GLN A 3 -17.18 -8.33 -1.92
C GLN A 3 -15.94 -7.60 -2.46
N LYS A 4 -16.10 -6.89 -3.58
CA LYS A 4 -15.09 -5.96 -4.08
C LYS A 4 -14.81 -4.89 -3.02
N VAL A 5 -13.53 -4.62 -2.77
CA VAL A 5 -13.06 -3.53 -1.92
C VAL A 5 -12.32 -2.54 -2.81
N ASN A 6 -12.83 -1.32 -2.87
CA ASN A 6 -12.18 -0.25 -3.61
C ASN A 6 -11.09 0.38 -2.75
N LEU A 7 -9.90 0.52 -3.33
CA LEU A 7 -8.77 1.24 -2.77
C LEU A 7 -8.62 2.59 -3.47
N TYR A 8 -8.25 3.60 -2.69
CA TYR A 8 -8.19 4.97 -3.15
C TYR A 8 -6.83 5.58 -2.86
N ASN A 9 -6.45 6.54 -3.68
CA ASN A 9 -5.35 7.45 -3.39
C ASN A 9 -5.93 8.71 -2.74
N VAL A 10 -5.24 9.21 -1.72
CA VAL A 10 -5.54 10.49 -1.08
C VAL A 10 -4.48 11.48 -1.52
N LEU A 11 -4.90 12.53 -2.18
CA LEU A 11 -4.06 13.61 -2.66
C LEU A 11 -4.38 14.90 -1.90
N ASP A 12 -3.41 15.81 -1.83
CA ASP A 12 -3.71 17.20 -1.48
C ASP A 12 -4.41 17.94 -2.63
N LEU A 13 -4.70 19.23 -2.43
CA LEU A 13 -5.35 20.06 -3.45
C LEU A 13 -4.42 20.38 -4.63
N GLU A 14 -3.11 20.24 -4.45
CA GLU A 14 -2.08 20.47 -5.47
C GLU A 14 -1.83 19.22 -6.33
N GLY A 15 -2.44 18.08 -5.97
CA GLY A 15 -2.32 16.82 -6.67
C GLY A 15 -1.14 15.95 -6.19
N LYS A 16 -0.50 16.30 -5.08
CA LYS A 16 0.52 15.44 -4.47
C LYS A 16 -0.15 14.29 -3.73
N VAL A 17 0.30 13.08 -4.01
CA VAL A 17 -0.18 11.88 -3.32
C VAL A 17 0.35 11.85 -1.89
N LEU A 18 -0.58 11.83 -0.92
CA LEU A 18 -0.27 11.71 0.50
C LEU A 18 -0.32 10.26 0.96
N HIS A 19 -1.30 9.50 0.46
CA HIS A 19 -1.48 8.08 0.77
C HIS A 19 -1.94 7.32 -0.47
N GLU A 20 -1.39 6.12 -0.67
CA GLU A 20 -1.69 5.25 -1.80
C GLU A 20 -2.42 3.99 -1.36
N ASN A 21 -3.35 3.52 -2.21
CA ASN A 21 -4.01 2.22 -2.07
C ASN A 21 -4.69 1.99 -0.70
N VAL A 22 -5.32 3.02 -0.14
CA VAL A 22 -6.00 2.96 1.16
C VAL A 22 -7.51 2.77 1.00
N SER A 23 -8.12 2.00 1.90
CA SER A 23 -9.57 1.79 1.95
C SER A 23 -10.30 3.01 2.49
N ALA A 24 -11.60 3.15 2.19
CA ALA A 24 -12.42 4.24 2.71
C ALA A 24 -12.46 4.30 4.26
N ARG A 25 -12.27 3.16 4.93
CA ARG A 25 -12.17 3.07 6.39
C ARG A 25 -10.86 3.68 6.90
N GLU A 26 -9.73 3.31 6.31
CA GLU A 26 -8.42 3.86 6.69
C GLU A 26 -8.34 5.36 6.43
N ILE A 27 -8.96 5.84 5.34
CA ILE A 27 -9.06 7.28 5.07
C ILE A 27 -9.86 7.99 6.16
N ALA A 28 -10.99 7.41 6.59
CA ALA A 28 -11.81 7.95 7.67
C ALA A 28 -11.02 8.06 8.99
N GLU A 29 -10.30 7.00 9.37
CA GLU A 29 -9.46 6.96 10.56
C GLU A 29 -8.34 8.03 10.50
N ARG A 30 -7.66 8.17 9.36
CA ARG A 30 -6.55 9.14 9.19
C ARG A 30 -7.01 10.60 9.10
N THR A 31 -8.17 10.85 8.51
CA THR A 31 -8.69 12.21 8.29
C THR A 31 -9.65 12.67 9.40
N GLY A 32 -9.94 11.81 10.37
CA GLY A 32 -10.92 12.06 11.42
C GLY A 32 -12.34 12.26 10.89
N GLN A 33 -12.64 11.69 9.72
CA GLN A 33 -13.94 11.80 9.06
C GLN A 33 -14.75 10.51 9.21
N SER A 34 -16.05 10.56 8.94
CA SER A 34 -16.85 9.33 8.86
C SER A 34 -16.62 8.61 7.52
N GLN A 35 -16.61 7.27 7.54
CA GLN A 35 -16.50 6.46 6.34
C GLN A 35 -17.58 6.80 5.30
N SER A 36 -18.81 7.04 5.74
CA SER A 36 -19.94 7.46 4.87
C SER A 36 -19.70 8.81 4.20
N PHE A 37 -18.95 9.71 4.82
CA PHE A 37 -18.56 10.98 4.21
C PHE A 37 -17.48 10.77 3.15
N VAL A 38 -16.49 9.92 3.42
CA VAL A 38 -15.46 9.53 2.45
C VAL A 38 -16.09 8.91 1.20
N LEU A 39 -16.98 7.93 1.36
CA LEU A 39 -17.65 7.27 0.23
C LEU A 39 -18.48 8.24 -0.61
N ARG A 40 -19.19 9.18 0.02
CA ARG A 40 -19.94 10.23 -0.69
C ARG A 40 -19.02 11.21 -1.41
N ALA A 41 -17.87 11.55 -0.82
CA ALA A 41 -16.89 12.42 -1.45
C ALA A 41 -16.36 11.78 -2.74
N VAL A 42 -15.98 10.50 -2.69
CA VAL A 42 -15.55 9.72 -3.86
C VAL A 42 -16.63 9.66 -4.93
N GLN A 43 -17.86 9.26 -4.59
CA GLN A 43 -18.95 9.09 -5.56
C GLN A 43 -19.30 10.38 -6.31
N ARG A 44 -19.14 11.54 -5.64
CA ARG A 44 -19.48 12.85 -6.21
C ARG A 44 -18.28 13.56 -6.83
N GLY A 45 -17.08 12.98 -6.78
CA GLY A 45 -15.84 13.66 -7.19
C GLY A 45 -15.52 14.90 -6.34
N ASN A 46 -15.98 14.91 -5.08
CA ASN A 46 -15.85 16.04 -4.18
C ASN A 46 -14.55 15.99 -3.36
N ILE A 47 -14.08 17.17 -2.98
CA ILE A 47 -12.95 17.34 -2.06
C ILE A 47 -13.38 16.91 -0.66
N LEU A 48 -12.71 15.90 -0.12
CA LEU A 48 -12.89 15.43 1.25
C LEU A 48 -12.43 16.49 2.23
N SER A 49 -13.34 16.92 3.11
CA SER A 49 -13.08 17.93 4.15
C SER A 49 -12.48 19.25 3.61
N LYS A 50 -12.74 19.57 2.33
CA LYS A 50 -12.14 20.73 1.62
C LYS A 50 -10.61 20.77 1.60
N LYS A 51 -9.93 19.68 1.96
CA LYS A 51 -8.46 19.61 2.05
C LYS A 51 -7.84 18.51 1.20
N TYR A 52 -8.58 17.44 0.95
CA TYR A 52 -8.04 16.25 0.30
C TYR A 52 -8.87 15.88 -0.92
N ARG A 53 -8.21 15.48 -2.00
CA ARG A 53 -8.86 14.81 -3.13
C ARG A 53 -8.73 13.30 -2.93
N VAL A 54 -9.78 12.55 -3.21
CA VAL A 54 -9.78 11.09 -3.10
C VAL A 54 -10.14 10.51 -4.45
N GLU A 55 -9.25 9.71 -5.00
CA GLU A 55 -9.38 9.14 -6.35
C GLU A 55 -9.32 7.62 -6.27
N LEU A 56 -10.12 6.93 -7.09
CA LEU A 56 -10.08 5.47 -7.17
C LEU A 56 -8.74 5.04 -7.77
N ALA A 57 -7.95 4.31 -6.99
CA ALA A 57 -6.65 3.81 -7.41
C ALA A 57 -6.76 2.40 -7.98
N GLN A 58 -7.47 1.53 -7.25
CA GLN A 58 -7.56 0.13 -7.62
C GLN A 58 -8.87 -0.49 -7.12
N GLU A 59 -9.52 -1.27 -7.99
CA GLU A 59 -10.54 -2.22 -7.56
C GLU A 59 -9.84 -3.50 -7.08
N ARG A 60 -9.87 -3.77 -5.77
CA ARG A 60 -9.32 -5.00 -5.21
C ARG A 60 -10.46 -5.98 -4.97
N ILE A 61 -10.32 -7.21 -5.44
CA ILE A 61 -11.15 -8.33 -4.98
C ILE A 61 -10.32 -8.99 -3.88
N PRO A 62 -10.66 -8.84 -2.60
CA PRO A 62 -9.98 -9.57 -1.55
C PRO A 62 -10.14 -11.06 -1.82
N ASP A 63 -9.04 -11.70 -2.14
CA ASP A 63 -8.95 -13.15 -2.05
C ASP A 63 -8.90 -13.44 -0.56
N GLY A 64 -9.70 -14.37 -0.04
CA GLY A 64 -9.87 -14.61 1.40
C GLY A 64 -8.58 -14.99 2.15
N ASN A 65 -7.44 -14.98 1.46
CA ASN A 65 -6.11 -15.30 1.93
C ASN A 65 -5.13 -14.11 1.86
N ASP A 66 -5.63 -12.89 1.64
CA ASP A 66 -4.79 -11.69 1.45
C ASP A 66 -3.84 -11.41 2.64
N LEU A 67 -4.31 -11.63 3.87
CA LEU A 67 -3.46 -11.50 5.07
C LEU A 67 -2.33 -12.55 5.09
N ALA A 68 -2.62 -13.79 4.67
CA ALA A 68 -1.61 -14.84 4.60
C ALA A 68 -0.61 -14.59 3.48
N LYS A 69 -1.07 -14.08 2.32
CA LYS A 69 -0.19 -13.66 1.22
C LYS A 69 0.72 -12.51 1.64
N GLN A 70 0.19 -11.54 2.39
CA GLN A 70 0.98 -10.42 2.88
C GLN A 70 2.04 -10.88 3.89
N LYS A 71 1.71 -11.78 4.81
CA LYS A 71 2.70 -12.44 5.68
C LYS A 71 3.77 -13.20 4.90
N LEU A 72 3.37 -13.97 3.88
CA LEU A 72 4.33 -14.68 3.02
C LEU A 72 5.26 -13.72 2.27
N LEU A 73 4.78 -12.54 1.87
CA LEU A 73 5.62 -11.51 1.24
C LEU A 73 6.59 -10.88 2.24
N GLU A 74 6.13 -10.59 3.47
CA GLU A 74 6.99 -10.08 4.55
C GLU A 74 8.08 -11.11 4.92
N GLU A 75 7.70 -12.37 5.13
CA GLU A 75 8.64 -13.48 5.37
C GLU A 75 9.63 -13.65 4.23
N TRP A 76 9.17 -13.55 2.98
CA TRP A 76 10.03 -13.61 1.81
C TRP A 76 11.03 -12.45 1.77
N ASP A 77 10.58 -11.22 2.07
CA ASP A 77 11.47 -10.06 2.10
C ASP A 77 12.51 -10.13 3.22
N GLU A 78 12.15 -10.64 4.40
CA GLU A 78 13.11 -10.91 5.47
C GLU A 78 14.19 -11.91 5.04
N ILE A 79 13.80 -13.03 4.42
CA ILE A 79 14.74 -14.04 3.90
C ILE A 79 15.60 -13.47 2.78
N ARG A 80 15.02 -12.67 1.89
CA ARG A 80 15.69 -12.13 0.70
C ARG A 80 16.65 -10.98 1.02
N THR A 81 16.36 -10.18 2.04
CA THR A 81 17.12 -8.95 2.38
C THR A 81 18.63 -9.16 2.51
N PRO A 82 19.14 -10.21 3.20
CA PRO A 82 20.57 -10.52 3.25
C PRO A 82 21.19 -10.78 1.87
N PHE A 83 20.44 -11.41 0.97
CA PHE A 83 20.91 -11.77 -0.38
C PHE A 83 20.90 -10.60 -1.37
N LEU A 84 20.15 -9.52 -1.09
CA LEU A 84 20.17 -8.30 -1.91
C LEU A 84 21.42 -7.44 -1.67
N ARG A 85 22.12 -7.65 -0.55
CA ARG A 85 23.29 -6.85 -0.14
C ARG A 85 24.62 -7.52 -0.46
N VAL A 86 24.60 -8.64 -1.17
CA VAL A 86 25.80 -9.40 -1.55
C VAL A 86 25.98 -9.43 -3.06
N ILE A 87 27.23 -9.27 -3.48
CA ILE A 87 27.63 -9.53 -4.87
C ILE A 87 28.00 -11.02 -4.92
N TRP A 88 27.22 -11.79 -5.69
CA TRP A 88 27.52 -13.19 -5.93
C TRP A 88 28.76 -13.28 -6.81
N VAL A 89 29.84 -13.84 -6.25
CA VAL A 89 31.10 -14.05 -6.97
C VAL A 89 31.33 -15.54 -7.17
N LYS A 90 31.84 -15.90 -8.35
CA LYS A 90 32.12 -17.30 -8.73
C LYS A 90 33.34 -17.86 -7.99
N GLU A 91 34.25 -17.00 -7.56
CA GLU A 91 35.48 -17.36 -6.86
C GLU A 91 35.75 -16.36 -5.73
N MET A 92 36.24 -16.86 -4.59
CA MET A 92 36.58 -16.04 -3.42
C MET A 92 37.95 -15.37 -3.63
N GLY A 93 37.96 -14.20 -4.27
CA GLY A 93 39.17 -13.39 -4.47
C GLY A 93 39.62 -12.60 -3.23
N LYS A 94 40.82 -12.01 -3.27
CA LYS A 94 41.30 -11.08 -2.24
C LYS A 94 40.33 -9.88 -2.15
N GLY A 95 39.68 -9.74 -0.99
CA GLY A 95 38.72 -8.66 -0.71
C GLY A 95 37.27 -9.11 -0.54
N VAL A 96 36.96 -10.38 -0.84
CA VAL A 96 35.61 -10.94 -0.64
C VAL A 96 35.47 -11.44 0.80
N LYS A 97 34.42 -11.02 1.50
CA LYS A 97 34.06 -11.52 2.84
C LYS A 97 32.66 -12.14 2.77
N CYS A 98 32.52 -13.35 3.31
CA CYS A 98 31.20 -13.97 3.44
C CYS A 98 30.37 -13.22 4.49
N LEU A 99 29.10 -12.97 4.15
CA LEU A 99 28.11 -12.60 5.15
C LEU A 99 27.94 -13.79 6.10
N LYS A 100 28.13 -13.59 7.41
CA LYS A 100 27.83 -14.59 8.45
C LYS A 100 26.44 -14.35 9.01
#